data_AF-A0A9E3BXV3-F1
#
_entry.id   AF-A0A9E3BXV3-F1
#
_cell.length_a   1.000
_cell.length_b   1.000
_cell.length_c   1.000
_cell.angle_alpha   90.00
_cell.angle_beta   90.00
_cell.angle_gamma   90.00
#
_symmetry.space_group_name_H-M   'P 1'
#
loop_
_entity.id
_entity.type
_entity.pdbx_description
1 polymer ?
#
loop_
_entity_poly.entity_id
_entity_poly.type
_entity_poly.pdbx_seq_one_letter_code
_entity_poly.pdbx_strand_id
1 'polypeptide(L)'
;MNDAELIQHFESLGDNCEFGLVQRFVGAEPLGFFRFNYTGLPMLTRMLEAEFRDIDRPEDIELVRASAADTELVVQNRRYGYRYHTFRHDPDPTQAREQQLKVIPFLRDKLLADLRAGEKIFVRKGVRSVGEAAALARLMRRYGPTTLLWVTPEDEANVRGSVRVLEAGLMQGFMDRLAPPRDAYDLSPTWLTVCRNAYALRAGGCPRGTAITPPLERQTVNLLRQVHLGPRKADWWVSAGSTAREPSEGGPARTHPESPVIEHVLTEDAGPASSSLCGVVLNHGLVPDAPYVLSM
;
A
#
# COMPACT_ATOMS: atom_id res chain seq x y z
N MET A 1 -5.35 -11.53 15.16
CA MET A 1 -5.21 -10.26 14.42
C MET A 1 -5.43 -10.58 12.96
N ASN A 2 -6.49 -10.03 12.36
CA ASN A 2 -6.72 -10.13 10.92
C ASN A 2 -5.79 -9.18 10.14
N ASP A 3 -5.83 -9.21 8.81
CA ASP A 3 -4.91 -8.43 7.99
C ASP A 3 -5.18 -6.92 8.06
N ALA A 4 -6.44 -6.50 8.19
CA ALA A 4 -6.80 -5.10 8.36
C ALA A 4 -6.24 -4.54 9.68
N GLU A 5 -6.42 -5.26 10.78
CA GLU A 5 -5.89 -4.93 12.11
C GLU A 5 -4.36 -4.89 12.10
N LEU A 6 -3.71 -5.86 11.46
CA LEU A 6 -2.26 -5.89 11.31
C LEU A 6 -1.75 -4.64 10.60
N ILE A 7 -2.32 -4.35 9.45
CA ILE A 7 -1.84 -3.28 8.57
C ILE A 7 -2.05 -1.89 9.18
N GLN A 8 -3.00 -1.73 10.12
CA GLN A 8 -3.10 -0.50 10.90
C GLN A 8 -1.86 -0.19 11.75
N HIS A 9 -0.98 -1.16 12.03
CA HIS A 9 0.28 -0.90 12.71
C HIS A 9 1.37 -0.32 11.79
N PHE A 10 1.09 -0.13 10.50
CA PHE A 10 2.04 0.34 9.51
C PHE A 10 1.65 1.71 8.95
N GLU A 11 2.64 2.56 8.72
CA GLU A 11 2.49 3.89 8.14
C GLU A 11 3.42 4.02 6.92
N SER A 12 2.90 4.50 5.79
CA SER A 12 3.72 4.71 4.58
C SER A 12 4.67 5.90 4.78
N LEU A 13 5.87 5.85 4.19
CA LEU A 13 6.74 7.01 3.99
C LEU A 13 6.86 7.40 2.50
N GLY A 14 5.88 7.02 1.69
CA GLY A 14 5.74 7.44 0.30
C GLY A 14 6.48 6.52 -0.67
N ASP A 15 7.30 7.12 -1.55
CA ASP A 15 7.84 6.53 -2.79
C ASP A 15 6.80 6.53 -3.91
N ASN A 16 5.73 5.76 -3.74
CA ASN A 16 4.54 5.82 -4.59
C ASN A 16 3.30 5.30 -3.84
N CYS A 17 2.23 5.02 -4.56
CA CYS A 17 0.95 4.58 -4.00
C CYS A 17 0.89 3.12 -3.52
N GLU A 18 1.91 2.30 -3.79
CA GLU A 18 1.86 0.84 -3.66
C GLU A 18 1.44 0.39 -2.26
N PHE A 19 2.10 0.86 -1.20
CA PHE A 19 1.77 0.44 0.15
C PHE A 19 0.39 0.97 0.61
N GLY A 20 -0.02 2.15 0.15
CA GLY A 20 -1.37 2.66 0.40
C GLY A 20 -2.46 1.80 -0.23
N LEU A 21 -2.16 1.19 -1.39
CA LEU A 21 -3.04 0.23 -2.05
C LEU A 21 -3.07 -1.12 -1.29
N VAL A 22 -1.94 -1.60 -0.75
CA VAL A 22 -1.93 -2.77 0.15
C VAL A 22 -2.89 -2.55 1.32
N GLN A 23 -2.82 -1.37 1.97
CA GLN A 23 -3.72 -1.00 3.06
C GLN A 23 -5.19 -1.07 2.62
N ARG A 24 -5.52 -0.43 1.50
CA ARG A 24 -6.88 -0.42 0.94
C ARG A 24 -7.38 -1.84 0.61
N PHE A 25 -6.53 -2.68 0.01
CA PHE A 25 -6.92 -4.03 -0.39
C PHE A 25 -7.33 -4.92 0.78
N VAL A 26 -6.75 -4.72 1.97
CA VAL A 26 -7.16 -5.47 3.16
C VAL A 26 -8.25 -4.76 3.96
N GLY A 27 -8.88 -3.73 3.41
CA GLY A 27 -9.95 -2.97 4.08
C GLY A 27 -9.44 -1.98 5.13
N ALA A 28 -8.13 -1.70 5.19
CA ALA A 28 -7.57 -0.69 6.08
C ALA A 28 -7.49 0.67 5.38
N GLU A 29 -8.16 1.68 5.96
CA GLU A 29 -8.17 3.05 5.45
C GLU A 29 -7.54 4.04 6.46
N PRO A 30 -6.27 3.86 6.87
CA PRO A 30 -5.63 4.79 7.80
C PRO A 30 -5.45 6.17 7.16
N LEU A 31 -5.60 7.21 7.99
CA LEU A 31 -5.24 8.58 7.62
C LEU A 31 -3.71 8.73 7.74
N GLY A 32 -3.03 8.86 6.61
CA GLY A 32 -1.58 8.92 6.54
C GLY A 32 -1.10 9.99 5.58
N PHE A 33 -0.14 10.83 6.00
CA PHE A 33 0.37 11.94 5.17
C PHE A 33 0.99 11.44 3.86
N PHE A 34 1.72 10.33 3.92
CA PHE A 34 2.39 9.74 2.77
C PHE A 34 1.62 8.57 2.15
N ARG A 35 0.36 8.36 2.56
CA ARG A 35 -0.51 7.38 1.90
C ARG A 35 -0.88 7.92 0.51
N PHE A 36 -0.69 7.10 -0.52
CA PHE A 36 -0.88 7.49 -1.93
C PHE A 36 0.01 8.67 -2.40
N ASN A 37 1.14 8.87 -1.74
CA ASN A 37 2.03 9.99 -1.98
C ASN A 37 3.30 9.54 -2.72
N TYR A 38 3.62 10.26 -3.79
CA TYR A 38 4.92 10.24 -4.44
C TYR A 38 5.85 11.27 -3.78
N THR A 39 6.85 10.76 -3.06
CA THR A 39 7.92 11.56 -2.45
C THR A 39 9.24 10.82 -2.61
N GLY A 40 10.22 11.48 -3.25
CA GLY A 40 11.58 10.97 -3.35
C GLY A 40 12.32 11.04 -2.01
N LEU A 41 13.25 10.10 -1.77
CA LEU A 41 14.03 10.02 -0.53
C LEU A 41 14.71 11.36 -0.15
N PRO A 42 15.35 12.12 -1.06
CA PRO A 42 15.97 13.39 -0.69
C PRO A 42 14.98 14.42 -0.13
N MET A 43 13.76 14.45 -0.66
CA MET A 43 12.72 15.39 -0.19
C MET A 43 12.11 14.93 1.13
N LEU A 44 11.90 13.62 1.32
CA LEU A 44 11.51 13.06 2.61
C LEU A 44 12.53 13.41 3.71
N THR A 45 13.83 13.20 3.44
CA THR A 45 14.90 13.56 4.36
C THR A 45 14.85 15.05 4.71
N ARG A 46 14.73 15.93 3.70
CA ARG A 46 14.62 17.38 3.92
C ARG A 46 13.39 17.76 4.75
N MET A 47 12.23 17.12 4.51
CA MET A 47 11.01 17.35 5.30
C MET A 47 11.21 16.93 6.77
N LEU A 48 11.83 15.77 7.01
CA LEU A 48 12.16 15.29 8.35
C LEU A 48 13.21 16.15 9.06
N GLU A 49 14.18 16.72 8.34
CA GLU A 49 15.16 17.64 8.93
C GLU A 49 14.53 19.00 9.27
N ALA A 50 13.57 19.45 8.48
CA ALA A 50 12.84 20.70 8.68
C ALA A 50 11.64 20.58 9.63
N GLU A 51 11.41 19.41 10.24
CA GLU A 51 10.22 19.13 11.05
C GLU A 51 8.90 19.46 10.33
N PHE A 52 8.87 19.21 9.02
CA PHE A 52 7.73 19.51 8.15
C PHE A 52 7.27 20.98 8.19
N ARG A 53 8.15 21.90 8.60
CA ARG A 53 7.86 23.33 8.58
C ARG A 53 7.49 23.78 7.17
N ASP A 54 6.52 24.67 7.07
CA ASP A 54 6.06 25.26 5.81
C ASP A 54 5.42 24.26 4.81
N ILE A 55 5.13 23.03 5.20
CA ILE A 55 4.59 22.02 4.28
C ILE A 55 3.17 22.34 3.79
N ASP A 56 2.46 23.15 4.56
CA ASP A 56 1.06 23.54 4.41
C ASP A 56 0.88 24.98 3.90
N ARG A 57 1.95 25.63 3.41
CA ARG A 57 1.87 26.99 2.85
C ARG A 57 0.93 27.00 1.64
N PRO A 58 -0.13 27.82 1.64
CA PRO A 58 -1.10 27.83 0.55
C PRO A 58 -0.46 28.07 -0.83
N GLU A 59 0.50 28.99 -0.92
CA GLU A 59 1.22 29.32 -2.16
C GLU A 59 2.02 28.15 -2.74
N ASP A 60 2.37 27.15 -1.93
CA ASP A 60 3.10 25.96 -2.35
C ASP A 60 2.16 24.79 -2.71
N ILE A 61 0.85 24.90 -2.44
CA ILE A 61 -0.15 23.83 -2.65
C ILE A 61 -1.00 24.15 -3.88
N GLU A 62 -0.86 23.28 -4.89
CA GLU A 62 -1.62 23.32 -6.13
C GLU A 62 -2.46 22.05 -6.28
N LEU A 63 -3.65 22.19 -6.88
CA LEU A 63 -4.43 21.06 -7.40
C LEU A 63 -4.30 21.04 -8.92
N VAL A 64 -3.84 19.91 -9.43
CA VAL A 64 -3.68 19.67 -10.86
C VAL A 64 -4.43 18.39 -11.24
N ARG A 65 -4.78 18.22 -12.51
CA ARG A 65 -5.32 16.94 -12.97
C ARG A 65 -4.24 15.86 -12.97
N ALA A 66 -4.61 14.63 -12.64
CA ALA A 66 -3.69 13.49 -12.62
C ALA A 66 -3.01 13.29 -13.99
N SER A 67 -3.80 13.41 -15.06
CA SER A 67 -3.34 13.43 -16.45
C SER A 67 -4.34 14.14 -17.37
N ALA A 68 -4.07 14.22 -18.67
CA ALA A 68 -5.04 14.74 -19.64
C ALA A 68 -6.29 13.84 -19.78
N ALA A 69 -6.14 12.53 -19.55
CA ALA A 69 -7.20 11.53 -19.67
C ALA A 69 -7.91 11.25 -18.33
N ASP A 70 -7.32 11.67 -17.21
CA ASP A 70 -7.81 11.40 -15.86
C ASP A 70 -8.18 12.72 -15.18
N THR A 71 -9.47 12.86 -14.84
CA THR A 71 -10.02 14.07 -14.22
C THR A 71 -9.74 14.16 -12.73
N GLU A 72 -9.10 13.16 -12.13
CA GLU A 72 -8.74 13.22 -10.71
C GLU A 72 -7.90 14.46 -10.42
N LEU A 73 -8.29 15.21 -9.39
CA LEU A 73 -7.47 16.27 -8.82
C LEU A 73 -6.43 15.66 -7.90
N VAL A 74 -5.17 16.01 -8.10
CA VAL A 74 -4.07 15.58 -7.25
C VAL A 74 -3.38 16.80 -6.66
N VAL A 75 -2.92 16.67 -5.42
CA VAL A 75 -2.13 17.71 -4.79
C VAL A 75 -0.71 17.64 -5.30
N GLN A 76 -0.14 18.80 -5.61
CA GLN A 76 1.27 19.00 -5.89
C GLN A 76 1.81 20.08 -4.95
N ASN A 77 2.89 19.77 -4.22
CA ASN A 77 3.60 20.72 -3.38
C ASN A 77 4.87 21.20 -4.07
N ARG A 78 5.01 22.51 -4.29
CA ARG A 78 6.14 23.09 -5.02
C ARG A 78 7.44 23.10 -4.22
N ARG A 79 7.37 23.34 -2.91
CA ARG A 79 8.53 23.50 -2.01
C ARG A 79 9.25 22.20 -1.70
N TYR A 80 8.48 21.14 -1.45
CA TYR A 80 8.98 19.82 -1.08
C TYR A 80 8.80 18.78 -2.19
N GLY A 81 8.17 19.15 -3.30
CA GLY A 81 8.11 18.32 -4.50
C GLY A 81 7.31 17.02 -4.35
N TYR A 82 6.48 16.89 -3.31
CA TYR A 82 5.61 15.74 -3.16
C TYR A 82 4.32 15.91 -3.97
N ARG A 83 3.73 14.78 -4.36
CA ARG A 83 2.45 14.70 -5.06
C ARG A 83 1.61 13.59 -4.46
N TYR A 84 0.31 13.78 -4.26
CA TYR A 84 -0.55 12.67 -3.81
C TYR A 84 -1.94 12.70 -4.45
N HIS A 85 -2.50 11.49 -4.59
CA HIS A 85 -3.85 11.27 -5.10
C HIS A 85 -4.89 11.68 -4.07
N THR A 86 -5.85 12.53 -4.46
CA THR A 86 -6.98 12.89 -3.59
C THR A 86 -8.19 11.97 -3.82
N PHE A 87 -8.21 11.24 -4.94
CA PHE A 87 -9.35 10.46 -5.43
C PHE A 87 -10.63 11.30 -5.64
N ARG A 88 -10.47 12.61 -5.85
CA ARG A 88 -11.58 13.53 -6.11
C ARG A 88 -11.61 13.93 -7.57
N HIS A 89 -12.80 13.92 -8.15
CA HIS A 89 -13.04 14.29 -9.56
C HIS A 89 -13.91 15.55 -9.66
N ASP A 90 -13.75 16.48 -8.71
CA ASP A 90 -14.63 17.65 -8.60
C ASP A 90 -14.60 18.52 -9.86
N PRO A 91 -15.76 19.08 -10.25
CA PRO A 91 -15.80 20.07 -11.31
C PRO A 91 -15.20 21.43 -10.90
N ASP A 92 -15.18 21.74 -9.60
CA ASP A 92 -14.60 22.98 -9.03
C ASP A 92 -13.34 22.69 -8.18
N PRO A 93 -12.14 22.92 -8.73
CA PRO A 93 -10.88 22.75 -8.01
C PRO A 93 -10.69 23.68 -6.81
N THR A 94 -11.45 24.78 -6.71
CA THR A 94 -11.28 25.79 -5.66
C THR A 94 -11.68 25.23 -4.31
N GLN A 95 -12.88 24.65 -4.22
CA GLN A 95 -13.37 24.01 -3.01
C GLN A 95 -12.48 22.83 -2.58
N ALA A 96 -12.07 22.00 -3.56
CA ALA A 96 -11.15 20.91 -3.31
C ALA A 96 -9.84 21.42 -2.70
N ARG A 97 -9.30 22.54 -3.21
CA ARG A 97 -8.07 23.13 -2.69
C ARG A 97 -8.23 23.64 -1.27
N GLU A 98 -9.32 24.34 -0.96
CA GLU A 98 -9.62 24.80 0.40
C GLU A 98 -9.72 23.65 1.42
N GLN A 99 -10.25 22.50 1.01
CA GLN A 99 -10.26 21.30 1.82
C GLN A 99 -8.83 20.79 2.06
N GLN A 100 -8.00 20.73 1.02
CA GLN A 100 -6.61 20.27 1.17
C GLN A 100 -5.77 21.18 2.07
N LEU A 101 -6.03 22.50 2.07
CA LEU A 101 -5.41 23.43 3.02
C LEU A 101 -5.73 23.14 4.49
N LYS A 102 -6.80 22.38 4.77
CA LYS A 102 -7.15 21.91 6.13
C LYS A 102 -6.62 20.49 6.40
N VAL A 103 -6.65 19.63 5.39
CA VAL A 103 -6.23 18.21 5.51
C VAL A 103 -4.72 18.09 5.69
N ILE A 104 -3.92 18.84 4.94
CA ILE A 104 -2.46 18.76 4.97
C ILE A 104 -1.87 19.05 6.37
N PRO A 105 -2.22 20.16 7.06
CA PRO A 105 -1.71 20.40 8.42
C PRO A 105 -2.16 19.32 9.41
N PHE A 106 -3.41 18.84 9.30
CA PHE A 106 -3.89 17.74 10.14
C PHE A 106 -3.06 16.46 9.94
N LEU A 107 -2.82 16.05 8.69
CA LEU A 107 -2.02 14.87 8.38
C LEU A 107 -0.56 15.03 8.81
N ARG A 108 0.01 16.23 8.68
CA ARG A 108 1.35 16.56 9.20
C ARG A 108 1.40 16.35 10.71
N ASP A 109 0.46 16.95 11.44
CA ASP A 109 0.45 16.90 12.90
C ASP A 109 0.24 15.48 13.41
N LYS A 110 -0.63 14.71 12.75
CA LYS A 110 -0.80 13.28 13.00
C LYS A 110 0.50 12.51 12.77
N LEU A 111 1.17 12.69 11.63
CA LEU A 111 2.44 12.01 11.34
C LEU A 111 3.49 12.32 12.40
N LEU A 112 3.62 13.58 12.81
CA LEU A 112 4.54 13.99 13.87
C LEU A 112 4.19 13.35 15.21
N ALA A 113 2.90 13.21 15.53
CA ALA A 113 2.45 12.48 16.72
C ALA A 113 2.80 10.99 16.64
N ASP A 114 2.55 10.34 15.50
CA ASP A 114 2.88 8.92 15.28
C ASP A 114 4.39 8.66 15.39
N LEU A 115 5.22 9.55 14.83
CA LEU A 115 6.68 9.49 14.94
C LEU A 115 7.14 9.60 16.41
N ARG A 116 6.55 10.51 17.19
CA ARG A 116 6.87 10.70 18.61
C ARG A 116 6.42 9.52 19.47
N ALA A 117 5.23 8.99 19.22
CA ALA A 117 4.70 7.83 19.92
C ALA A 117 5.53 6.57 19.63
N GLY A 118 6.05 6.44 18.40
CA GLY A 118 6.85 5.29 17.98
C GLY A 118 6.06 3.98 17.96
N GLU A 119 4.73 4.06 17.89
CA GLU A 119 3.80 2.92 17.89
C GLU A 119 3.62 2.27 16.52
N LYS A 120 3.96 2.96 15.43
CA LYS A 120 3.89 2.45 14.05
C LYS A 120 5.23 1.87 13.57
N ILE A 121 5.13 0.91 12.65
CA ILE A 121 6.24 0.54 11.76
C ILE A 121 6.10 1.39 10.50
N PHE A 122 7.10 2.21 10.21
CA PHE A 122 7.11 3.04 9.03
C PHE A 122 7.70 2.27 7.86
N VAL A 123 7.06 2.31 6.70
CA VAL A 123 7.43 1.52 5.52
C VAL A 123 8.05 2.42 4.46
N ARG A 124 9.24 2.06 3.98
CA ARG A 124 9.88 2.76 2.86
C ARG A 124 10.50 1.77 1.87
N LYS A 125 10.17 1.97 0.59
CA LYS A 125 10.85 1.35 -0.56
C LYS A 125 11.64 2.39 -1.35
N GLY A 126 12.39 1.95 -2.37
CA GLY A 126 13.16 2.85 -3.23
C GLY A 126 14.43 3.44 -2.58
N VAL A 127 14.80 2.97 -1.38
CA VAL A 127 16.08 3.27 -0.74
C VAL A 127 17.13 2.31 -1.29
N ARG A 128 18.29 2.82 -1.73
CA ARG A 128 19.23 2.07 -2.58
C ARG A 128 20.28 1.30 -1.80
N SER A 129 20.50 1.64 -0.53
CA SER A 129 21.53 1.01 0.28
C SER A 129 21.16 0.93 1.75
N VAL A 130 21.80 0.01 2.46
CA VAL A 130 21.73 -0.09 3.92
C VAL A 130 22.13 1.24 4.57
N GLY A 131 23.12 1.94 4.03
CA GLY A 131 23.59 3.22 4.56
C GLY A 131 22.52 4.32 4.49
N GLU A 132 21.83 4.44 3.36
CA GLU A 132 20.70 5.38 3.19
C GLU A 132 19.53 5.02 4.13
N ALA A 133 19.19 3.74 4.25
CA ALA A 133 18.11 3.27 5.13
C ALA A 133 18.43 3.53 6.61
N ALA A 134 19.67 3.26 7.03
CA ALA A 134 20.15 3.54 8.37
C ALA A 134 20.18 5.04 8.68
N ALA A 135 20.55 5.89 7.71
CA ALA A 135 20.47 7.33 7.87
C ALA A 135 19.03 7.82 8.08
N LEU A 136 18.07 7.31 7.30
CA LEU A 136 16.65 7.63 7.45
C LEU A 136 16.11 7.16 8.81
N ALA A 137 16.42 5.92 9.23
CA ALA A 137 15.99 5.40 10.52
C ALA A 137 16.52 6.24 11.69
N ARG A 138 17.80 6.63 11.65
CA ARG A 138 18.39 7.53 12.67
C ARG A 138 17.72 8.90 12.68
N LEU A 139 17.36 9.44 11.53
CA LEU A 139 16.67 10.72 11.42
C LEU A 139 15.26 10.65 12.02
N MET A 140 14.49 9.61 11.71
CA MET A 140 13.17 9.39 12.30
C MET A 140 13.25 9.19 13.82
N ARG A 141 14.29 8.50 14.31
CA ARG A 141 14.51 8.28 15.74
C ARG A 141 14.83 9.55 16.54
N ARG A 142 15.06 10.70 15.88
CA ARG A 142 15.14 12.00 16.57
C ARG A 142 13.78 12.46 17.10
N TYR A 143 12.68 11.94 16.55
CA TYR A 143 11.32 12.25 17.00
C TYR A 143 10.83 11.34 18.13
N GLY A 144 11.20 10.05 18.10
CA GLY A 144 10.72 9.04 19.05
C GLY A 144 11.31 7.65 18.78
N PRO A 145 10.87 6.60 19.49
CA PRO A 145 11.38 5.23 19.35
C PRO A 145 10.82 4.53 18.09
N THR A 146 10.98 5.17 16.92
CA THR A 146 10.40 4.71 15.65
C THR A 146 11.09 3.46 15.12
N THR A 147 10.33 2.64 14.39
CA THR A 147 10.87 1.51 13.60
C THR A 147 10.66 1.75 12.11
N LEU A 148 11.74 1.70 11.32
CA LEU A 148 11.70 1.70 9.86
C LEU A 148 11.77 0.27 9.34
N LEU A 149 10.82 -0.10 8.49
CA LEU A 149 10.87 -1.26 7.61
C LEU A 149 11.29 -0.79 6.21
N TRP A 150 12.55 -1.01 5.88
CA TRP A 150 13.07 -0.80 4.53
C TRP A 150 12.80 -2.03 3.68
N VAL A 151 12.16 -1.85 2.53
CA VAL A 151 11.73 -2.95 1.67
C VAL A 151 12.53 -2.95 0.38
N THR A 152 13.09 -4.12 0.04
CA THR A 152 13.86 -4.38 -1.18
C THR A 152 13.35 -5.64 -1.88
N PRO A 153 13.60 -5.81 -3.19
CA PRO A 153 13.47 -7.11 -3.83
C PRO A 153 14.33 -8.18 -3.15
N GLU A 154 13.95 -9.44 -3.32
CA GLU A 154 14.72 -10.62 -2.90
C GLU A 154 16.05 -10.71 -3.64
N ASP A 155 17.01 -11.39 -3.02
CA ASP A 155 18.33 -11.68 -3.60
C ASP A 155 18.74 -13.13 -3.27
N GLU A 156 19.88 -13.58 -3.77
CA GLU A 156 20.36 -14.96 -3.59
C GLU A 156 20.46 -15.40 -2.12
N ALA A 157 20.68 -14.45 -1.19
CA ALA A 157 20.83 -14.73 0.22
C ALA A 157 19.54 -14.49 1.03
N ASN A 158 18.57 -13.77 0.47
CA ASN A 158 17.40 -13.28 1.20
C ASN A 158 16.10 -13.61 0.47
N VAL A 159 15.39 -14.62 0.96
CA VAL A 159 14.14 -15.13 0.36
C VAL A 159 12.99 -14.13 0.55
N ARG A 160 12.14 -13.98 -0.46
CA ARG A 160 10.87 -13.23 -0.36
C ARG A 160 10.06 -13.56 0.90
N GLY A 161 9.39 -12.54 1.44
CA GLY A 161 8.61 -12.62 2.67
C GLY A 161 9.45 -12.60 3.94
N SER A 162 10.78 -12.81 3.85
CA SER A 162 11.64 -12.72 5.03
C SER A 162 11.84 -11.28 5.52
N VAL A 163 12.10 -11.14 6.81
CA VAL A 163 12.44 -9.86 7.44
C VAL A 163 13.59 -10.08 8.41
N ARG A 164 14.56 -9.17 8.42
CA ARG A 164 15.70 -9.18 9.35
C ARG A 164 15.87 -7.85 10.07
N VAL A 165 16.33 -7.91 11.31
CA VAL A 165 16.69 -6.74 12.11
C VAL A 165 18.13 -6.35 11.79
N LEU A 166 18.31 -5.18 11.17
CA LEU A 166 19.64 -4.67 10.84
C LEU A 166 20.29 -3.94 12.03
N GLU A 167 19.50 -3.16 12.76
CA GLU A 167 19.89 -2.44 13.97
C GLU A 167 18.63 -1.95 14.72
N ALA A 168 18.82 -1.31 15.88
CA ALA A 168 17.72 -0.80 16.68
C ALA A 168 16.88 0.23 15.90
N GLY A 169 15.60 -0.10 15.66
CA GLY A 169 14.68 0.73 14.88
C GLY A 169 14.81 0.59 13.37
N LEU A 170 15.59 -0.38 12.86
CA LEU A 170 15.70 -0.67 11.43
C LEU A 170 15.57 -2.16 11.13
N MET A 171 14.57 -2.49 10.33
CA MET A 171 14.36 -3.80 9.73
C MET A 171 14.48 -3.71 8.21
N GLN A 172 14.89 -4.81 7.59
CA GLN A 172 14.85 -4.99 6.13
C GLN A 172 13.90 -6.14 5.80
N GLY A 173 12.90 -5.87 4.95
CA GLY A 173 11.99 -6.86 4.40
C GLY A 173 12.26 -7.13 2.93
N PHE A 174 12.08 -8.38 2.51
CA PHE A 174 12.38 -8.83 1.16
C PHE A 174 11.09 -9.19 0.41
N MET A 175 10.92 -8.60 -0.76
CA MET A 175 9.76 -8.79 -1.63
C MET A 175 10.17 -9.61 -2.85
N ASP A 176 9.28 -10.46 -3.37
CA ASP A 176 9.47 -11.10 -4.68
C ASP A 176 9.59 -10.06 -5.81
N ARG A 177 8.80 -8.99 -5.72
CA ARG A 177 8.87 -7.83 -6.61
C ARG A 177 8.25 -6.60 -5.96
N LEU A 178 8.64 -5.42 -6.43
CA LEU A 178 7.97 -4.15 -6.13
C LEU A 178 7.15 -3.72 -7.34
N ALA A 179 6.03 -3.06 -7.08
CA ALA A 179 5.20 -2.55 -8.16
C ALA A 179 5.99 -1.56 -9.05
N PRO A 180 5.81 -1.61 -10.40
CA PRO A 180 6.44 -0.65 -11.30
C PRO A 180 6.12 0.79 -10.90
N PRO A 181 7.03 1.78 -11.09
CA PRO A 181 6.83 3.14 -10.63
C PRO A 181 5.55 3.82 -11.12
N ARG A 182 5.05 3.44 -12.31
CA ARG A 182 3.84 3.99 -12.94
C ARG A 182 2.61 3.08 -12.84
N ASP A 183 2.74 1.90 -12.24
CA ASP A 183 1.63 0.96 -12.06
C ASP A 183 1.68 0.39 -10.63
N ALA A 184 1.33 1.23 -9.66
CA ALA A 184 1.30 0.85 -8.25
C ALA A 184 0.26 -0.24 -7.94
N TYR A 185 -0.66 -0.54 -8.87
CA TYR A 185 -1.67 -1.58 -8.73
C TYR A 185 -1.10 -2.99 -8.97
N ASP A 186 0.04 -3.13 -9.66
CA ASP A 186 0.75 -4.41 -9.78
C ASP A 186 1.61 -4.70 -8.54
N LEU A 187 0.94 -4.70 -7.38
CA LEU A 187 1.57 -4.99 -6.10
C LEU A 187 1.56 -6.48 -5.77
N SER A 188 2.48 -6.89 -4.91
CA SER A 188 2.65 -8.30 -4.55
C SER A 188 1.92 -8.70 -3.27
N PRO A 189 1.30 -9.90 -3.22
CA PRO A 189 0.77 -10.45 -1.97
C PRO A 189 1.82 -10.67 -0.87
N THR A 190 3.11 -10.76 -1.23
CA THR A 190 4.24 -10.88 -0.29
C THR A 190 4.27 -9.77 0.76
N TRP A 191 3.65 -8.62 0.48
CA TRP A 191 3.51 -7.51 1.42
C TRP A 191 2.95 -7.94 2.78
N LEU A 192 1.93 -8.81 2.79
CA LEU A 192 1.31 -9.26 4.04
C LEU A 192 2.24 -10.16 4.85
N THR A 193 2.98 -11.04 4.18
CA THR A 193 4.01 -11.89 4.82
C THR A 193 5.09 -11.03 5.46
N VAL A 194 5.61 -10.05 4.72
CA VAL A 194 6.61 -9.10 5.20
C VAL A 194 6.07 -8.31 6.39
N CYS A 195 4.83 -7.82 6.34
CA CYS A 195 4.22 -7.09 7.45
C CYS A 195 4.04 -7.98 8.69
N ARG A 196 3.55 -9.21 8.55
CA ARG A 196 3.42 -10.15 9.69
C ARG A 196 4.76 -10.40 10.37
N ASN A 197 5.80 -10.66 9.58
CA ASN A 197 7.14 -10.95 10.09
C ASN A 197 7.78 -9.71 10.74
N ALA A 198 7.64 -8.54 10.13
CA ALA A 198 8.10 -7.27 10.70
C ALA A 198 7.39 -6.94 12.02
N TYR A 199 6.08 -7.16 12.08
CA TYR A 199 5.30 -6.96 13.30
C TYR A 199 5.75 -7.91 14.42
N ALA A 200 5.92 -9.20 14.12
CA ALA A 200 6.39 -10.19 15.08
C ALA A 200 7.77 -9.84 15.65
N LEU A 201 8.73 -9.44 14.80
CA LEU A 201 10.07 -9.02 15.24
C LEU A 201 10.02 -7.79 16.15
N ARG A 202 9.20 -6.81 15.82
CA ARG A 202 9.05 -5.60 16.63
C ARG A 202 8.36 -5.88 17.97
N ALA A 203 7.26 -6.63 17.95
CA ALA A 203 6.51 -7.00 19.16
C ALA A 203 7.35 -7.87 20.10
N GLY A 204 8.21 -8.74 19.56
CA GLY A 204 9.14 -9.56 20.34
C GLY A 204 10.38 -8.83 20.87
N GLY A 205 10.61 -7.57 20.50
CA GLY A 205 11.80 -6.82 20.92
C GLY A 205 13.11 -7.45 20.44
N CYS A 206 13.11 -8.08 19.25
CA CYS A 206 14.20 -8.91 18.81
C CYS A 206 15.52 -8.14 18.58
N PRO A 207 16.68 -8.70 18.96
CA PRO A 207 17.97 -8.05 18.78
C PRO A 207 18.42 -8.02 17.31
N ARG A 208 19.45 -7.23 17.03
CA ARG A 208 20.15 -7.19 15.74
C ARG A 208 20.55 -8.59 15.27
N GLY A 209 20.38 -8.85 13.98
CA GLY A 209 20.70 -10.15 13.36
C GLY A 209 19.56 -11.17 13.41
N THR A 210 18.51 -10.91 14.20
CA THR A 210 17.31 -11.77 14.17
C THR A 210 16.64 -11.68 12.82
N ALA A 211 16.30 -12.83 12.24
CA ALA A 211 15.57 -12.92 10.99
C ALA A 211 14.41 -13.91 11.13
N ILE A 212 13.28 -13.59 10.48
CA ILE A 212 12.20 -14.52 10.25
C ILE A 212 12.19 -14.83 8.76
N THR A 213 12.37 -16.10 8.43
CA THR A 213 12.21 -16.61 7.07
C THR A 213 10.90 -17.39 7.04
N PRO A 214 9.93 -17.05 6.17
CA PRO A 214 8.72 -17.84 6.06
C PRO A 214 9.09 -19.25 5.56
N PRO A 215 8.37 -20.30 6.00
CA PRO A 215 8.44 -21.58 5.29
C PRO A 215 8.09 -21.34 3.81
N LEU A 216 8.80 -22.02 2.89
CA LEU A 216 8.65 -21.89 1.42
C LEU A 216 7.25 -22.29 0.88
N GLU A 217 6.25 -22.46 1.75
CA GLU A 217 4.89 -22.80 1.35
C GLU A 217 4.29 -21.70 0.48
N ARG A 218 3.58 -22.14 -0.56
CA ARG A 218 2.87 -21.29 -1.52
C ARG A 218 1.81 -20.47 -0.78
N GLN A 219 2.18 -19.28 -0.30
CA GLN A 219 1.20 -18.31 0.19
C GLN A 219 0.47 -17.71 -1.01
N THR A 220 -0.66 -18.32 -1.37
CA THR A 220 -1.52 -17.85 -2.45
C THR A 220 -2.47 -16.78 -1.91
N VAL A 221 -2.00 -15.55 -1.71
CA VAL A 221 -2.93 -14.43 -1.48
C VAL A 221 -3.29 -13.85 -2.85
N ASN A 222 -4.57 -13.91 -3.22
CA ASN A 222 -5.04 -13.33 -4.47
C ASN A 222 -5.59 -11.94 -4.20
N LEU A 223 -4.75 -10.94 -4.44
CA LEU A 223 -5.21 -9.56 -4.48
C LEU A 223 -5.89 -9.35 -5.83
N LEU A 224 -7.22 -9.28 -5.85
CA LEU A 224 -7.99 -9.05 -7.07
C LEU A 224 -7.67 -7.65 -7.59
N ARG A 225 -7.15 -7.55 -8.81
CA ARG A 225 -6.64 -6.29 -9.40
C ARG A 225 -7.76 -5.33 -9.80
N GLN A 226 -8.89 -5.87 -10.29
CA GLN A 226 -10.08 -5.14 -10.73
C GLN A 226 -11.25 -6.13 -10.88
N VAL A 227 -12.46 -5.69 -10.49
CA VAL A 227 -13.72 -6.36 -10.83
C VAL A 227 -14.41 -5.50 -11.89
N HIS A 228 -14.59 -6.04 -13.09
CA HIS A 228 -15.33 -5.35 -14.14
C HIS A 228 -16.81 -5.73 -14.05
N LEU A 229 -17.68 -4.73 -13.95
CA LEU A 229 -19.12 -4.92 -14.11
C LEU A 229 -19.47 -4.82 -15.60
N GLY A 230 -19.93 -5.93 -16.17
CA GLY A 230 -20.50 -5.97 -17.50
C GLY A 230 -21.86 -5.24 -17.57
N PRO A 231 -22.36 -4.97 -18.78
CA PRO A 231 -23.59 -4.21 -19.00
C PRO A 231 -24.88 -4.92 -18.52
N ARG A 232 -24.77 -6.17 -18.05
CA ARG A 232 -25.87 -6.93 -17.45
C ARG A 232 -25.51 -7.22 -16.00
N LYS A 233 -26.49 -7.14 -15.08
CA LYS A 233 -26.36 -7.38 -13.63
C LYS A 233 -25.71 -8.71 -13.21
N ALA A 234 -25.35 -9.59 -14.15
CA ALA A 234 -24.80 -10.93 -13.90
C ALA A 234 -23.47 -11.22 -14.61
N ASP A 235 -22.91 -10.28 -15.38
CA ASP A 235 -21.65 -10.50 -16.08
C ASP A 235 -20.53 -9.76 -15.35
N TRP A 236 -19.73 -10.45 -14.57
CA TRP A 236 -18.50 -9.89 -14.03
C TRP A 236 -17.35 -10.88 -14.17
N TRP A 237 -16.15 -10.35 -14.35
CA TRP A 237 -14.93 -11.14 -14.38
C TRP A 237 -13.83 -10.44 -13.60
N VAL A 238 -12.98 -11.27 -13.00
CA VAL A 238 -11.76 -10.87 -12.29
C VAL A 238 -10.60 -10.92 -13.28
N SER A 239 -9.80 -9.87 -13.34
CA SER A 239 -8.48 -9.90 -13.97
C SER A 239 -7.42 -10.16 -12.90
N ALA A 240 -6.89 -11.39 -12.83
CA ALA A 240 -5.68 -11.67 -12.08
C ALA A 240 -4.47 -11.08 -12.83
N GLY A 241 -3.64 -10.30 -12.16
CA GLY A 241 -2.40 -9.78 -12.73
C GLY A 241 -1.45 -10.92 -13.08
N SER A 242 -1.29 -11.18 -14.39
CA SER A 242 -0.25 -12.01 -15.02
C SER A 242 0.13 -13.31 -14.29
N THR A 243 -0.72 -14.33 -14.39
CA THR A 243 -0.20 -15.68 -14.67
C THR A 243 -0.37 -15.91 -16.17
N ALA A 244 0.72 -16.28 -16.83
CA ALA A 244 0.76 -16.53 -18.27
C ALA A 244 -0.45 -17.39 -18.71
N ARG A 245 -1.20 -16.90 -19.69
CA ARG A 245 -2.21 -17.70 -20.39
C ARG A 245 -1.47 -18.59 -21.37
N GLU A 246 -1.50 -19.89 -21.17
CA GLU A 246 -1.58 -20.81 -22.31
C GLU A 246 -3.05 -21.25 -22.44
N PRO A 247 -3.65 -21.16 -23.64
CA PRO A 247 -5.00 -21.65 -23.84
C PRO A 247 -4.97 -23.18 -23.86
N SER A 248 -5.57 -23.84 -22.86
CA SER A 248 -5.94 -25.24 -23.02
C SER A 248 -7.21 -25.31 -23.87
N GLU A 249 -7.07 -25.75 -25.12
CA GLU A 249 -8.21 -26.15 -25.92
C GLU A 249 -8.96 -27.32 -25.25
N GLY A 250 -10.26 -27.13 -25.04
CA GLY A 250 -11.23 -28.22 -24.86
C GLY A 250 -11.20 -28.94 -23.51
N GLY A 251 -12.05 -28.51 -22.57
CA GLY A 251 -12.42 -29.31 -21.40
C GLY A 251 -13.86 -29.02 -20.96
N PRO A 252 -14.74 -30.04 -20.80
CA PRO A 252 -16.16 -29.82 -20.53
C PRO A 252 -16.44 -29.47 -19.06
N ALA A 253 -17.59 -28.82 -18.87
CA ALA A 253 -18.14 -28.35 -17.61
C ALA A 253 -18.12 -29.42 -16.49
N ARG A 254 -17.69 -29.01 -15.29
CA ARG A 254 -17.96 -29.76 -14.05
C ARG A 254 -18.72 -28.89 -13.08
N THR A 255 -19.92 -29.34 -12.76
CA THR A 255 -20.70 -28.97 -11.57
C THR A 255 -20.12 -29.69 -10.35
N HIS A 256 -19.85 -29.00 -9.24
CA HIS A 256 -19.95 -29.52 -7.85
C HIS A 256 -19.61 -28.43 -6.79
N PRO A 257 -19.96 -28.66 -5.51
CA PRO A 257 -20.48 -27.66 -4.57
C PRO A 257 -19.40 -27.14 -3.62
N GLU A 258 -19.73 -26.05 -2.93
CA GLU A 258 -18.87 -25.24 -2.05
C GLU A 258 -17.89 -24.32 -2.79
N SER A 259 -18.45 -23.48 -3.67
CA SER A 259 -17.77 -22.25 -4.10
C SER A 259 -17.55 -21.37 -2.86
N PRO A 260 -16.33 -20.84 -2.63
CA PRO A 260 -16.11 -19.91 -1.54
C PRO A 260 -16.96 -18.66 -1.78
N VAL A 261 -17.75 -18.30 -0.76
CA VAL A 261 -18.63 -17.15 -0.78
C VAL A 261 -17.79 -15.88 -0.66
N ILE A 262 -17.89 -15.02 -1.66
CA ILE A 262 -17.40 -13.65 -1.57
C ILE A 262 -18.56 -12.84 -0.98
N GLU A 263 -18.42 -12.30 0.23
CA GLU A 263 -19.38 -11.33 0.78
C GLU A 263 -18.98 -9.92 0.34
N HIS A 264 -19.90 -9.22 -0.33
CA HIS A 264 -19.74 -7.82 -0.70
C HIS A 264 -21.03 -7.06 -0.39
N VAL A 265 -20.93 -5.95 0.34
CA VAL A 265 -22.03 -5.00 0.51
C VAL A 265 -21.90 -3.92 -0.56
N LEU A 266 -22.65 -4.03 -1.67
CA LEU A 266 -22.76 -2.95 -2.65
C LEU A 266 -23.70 -1.89 -2.07
N THR A 267 -23.21 -0.67 -1.83
CA THR A 267 -24.10 0.49 -1.61
C THR A 267 -24.66 0.93 -2.96
N GLU A 268 -25.98 1.06 -3.08
CA GLU A 268 -26.72 1.26 -4.35
C GLU A 268 -26.31 2.49 -5.19
N ASP A 269 -25.49 3.40 -4.66
CA ASP A 269 -25.13 4.67 -5.31
C ASP A 269 -23.83 4.62 -6.16
N ALA A 270 -23.25 3.44 -6.36
CA ALA A 270 -22.05 3.26 -7.18
C ALA A 270 -22.41 3.26 -8.69
N GLY A 271 -22.31 4.43 -9.34
CA GLY A 271 -22.53 4.57 -10.79
C GLY A 271 -21.55 3.73 -11.64
N PRO A 272 -21.77 3.58 -12.97
CA PRO A 272 -21.01 2.68 -13.85
C PRO A 272 -19.50 2.99 -14.00
N ALA A 273 -19.02 4.04 -13.33
CA ALA A 273 -17.61 4.44 -13.27
C ALA A 273 -16.99 4.30 -11.86
N SER A 274 -17.72 3.82 -10.85
CA SER A 274 -17.14 3.58 -9.54
C SER A 274 -16.36 2.27 -9.57
N SER A 275 -15.05 2.37 -9.70
CA SER A 275 -14.11 1.30 -9.38
C SER A 275 -14.12 1.06 -7.88
N SER A 276 -15.13 0.35 -7.38
CA SER A 276 -15.15 -0.18 -6.03
C SER A 276 -14.04 -1.22 -5.92
N LEU A 277 -12.93 -0.87 -5.26
CA LEU A 277 -11.81 -1.77 -5.03
C LEU A 277 -12.20 -2.75 -3.92
N CYS A 278 -12.29 -4.03 -4.23
CA CYS A 278 -12.45 -5.09 -3.23
C CYS A 278 -11.28 -6.06 -3.30
N GLY A 279 -10.59 -6.22 -2.17
CA GLY A 279 -9.70 -7.36 -1.96
C GLY A 279 -10.50 -8.50 -1.32
N VAL A 280 -10.37 -9.71 -1.87
CA VAL A 280 -10.92 -10.93 -1.27
C VAL A 280 -9.75 -11.75 -0.78
N VAL A 281 -9.77 -12.15 0.49
CA VAL A 281 -8.81 -13.12 1.02
C VAL A 281 -9.40 -14.52 0.86
N LEU A 282 -8.87 -15.30 -0.09
CA LEU A 282 -9.20 -16.72 -0.21
C LEU A 282 -8.13 -17.54 0.52
N ASN A 283 -8.50 -18.24 1.58
CA ASN A 283 -7.59 -19.08 2.37
C ASN A 283 -6.88 -20.19 1.55
N HIS A 284 -7.42 -20.54 0.37
CA HIS A 284 -6.88 -21.58 -0.51
C HIS A 284 -6.37 -21.04 -1.86
N GLY A 285 -6.38 -19.71 -2.03
CA GLY A 285 -6.12 -19.07 -3.31
C GLY A 285 -7.25 -19.21 -4.33
N LEU A 286 -7.10 -18.55 -5.48
CA LEU A 286 -7.92 -18.73 -6.66
C LEU A 286 -7.41 -19.95 -7.42
N VAL A 287 -8.28 -20.92 -7.65
CA VAL A 287 -8.11 -21.97 -8.65
C VAL A 287 -8.34 -21.35 -10.05
N PRO A 288 -7.38 -21.50 -10.98
CA PRO A 288 -7.58 -21.12 -12.38
C PRO A 288 -8.84 -21.80 -12.96
N ASP A 289 -9.61 -21.06 -13.75
CA ASP A 289 -10.85 -21.53 -14.41
C ASP A 289 -11.98 -21.99 -13.47
N ALA A 290 -11.89 -21.72 -12.17
CA ALA A 290 -12.98 -21.99 -11.23
C ALA A 290 -14.00 -20.84 -11.18
N PRO A 291 -15.31 -21.13 -11.18
CA PRO A 291 -16.36 -20.14 -10.95
C PRO A 291 -16.46 -19.80 -9.45
N TYR A 292 -16.50 -18.50 -9.15
CA TYR A 292 -16.74 -17.97 -7.80
C TYR A 292 -18.12 -17.32 -7.75
N VAL A 293 -18.82 -17.45 -6.63
CA VAL A 293 -20.15 -16.86 -6.44
C VAL A 293 -20.05 -15.80 -5.35
N LEU A 294 -20.41 -14.56 -5.70
CA LEU A 294 -20.67 -13.49 -4.73
C LEU A 294 -22.03 -13.76 -4.08
N SER A 295 -22.08 -13.90 -2.76
CA SER A 295 -23.35 -13.85 -2.04
C SER A 295 -23.58 -12.40 -1.61
N MET A 296 -24.72 -11.87 -2.06
CA MET A 296 -25.26 -10.60 -1.55
C MET A 296 -25.97 -10.82 -0.22
#